data_AF-A0A4P5QP78-F1
#
_entry.id   AF-A0A4P5QP78-F1
#
_cell.length_a   1.000
_cell.length_b   1.000
_cell.length_c   1.000
_cell.angle_alpha   90.00
_cell.angle_beta   90.00
_cell.angle_gamma   90.00
#
_symmetry.space_group_name_H-M   'P 1'
#
loop_
_entity.id
_entity.type
_entity.pdbx_description
1 polymer ?
#
loop_
_entity_poly.entity_id
_entity_poly.type
_entity_poly.pdbx_seq_one_letter_code
_entity_poly.pdbx_strand_id
1 'polypeptide(L)' 'MLRAIIERNAPGFDFSSARVAVDCEYMPWDDVVGALAQEIAIIPPVSGG' A
#
# COMPACT_ATOMS: atom_id res chain seq x y z
N MET A 1 -9.31 -3.39 4.60
CA MET A 1 -7.98 -2.96 5.07
C MET A 1 -6.99 -3.15 3.93
N LEU A 2 -6.03 -2.24 3.76
CA LEU A 2 -5.00 -2.31 2.71
C LEU A 2 -4.24 -3.64 2.73
N ARG A 3 -3.80 -4.09 3.91
CA ARG A 3 -3.11 -5.37 4.12
C ARG A 3 -3.85 -6.55 3.49
N ALA A 4 -5.14 -6.69 3.77
CA ALA A 4 -5.95 -7.80 3.26
C ALA A 4 -6.08 -7.79 1.73
N ILE A 5 -6.09 -6.60 1.10
CA ILE A 5 -6.10 -6.47 -0.36
C ILE A 5 -4.77 -7.02 -0.91
N ILE A 6 -3.64 -6.64 -0.32
CA ILE A 6 -2.33 -7.10 -0.78
C ILE A 6 -2.11 -8.58 -0.49
N GLU A 7 -2.43 -9.08 0.69
CA GLU A 7 -2.29 -10.52 1.03
C GLU A 7 -3.05 -11.42 0.06
N ARG A 8 -4.22 -10.97 -0.42
CA ARG A 8 -5.01 -11.69 -1.41
C ARG A 8 -4.35 -11.74 -2.79
N ASN A 9 -3.70 -10.66 -3.21
CA ASN A 9 -3.16 -10.52 -4.57
C ASN A 9 -1.67 -10.87 -4.67
N ALA A 10 -0.93 -10.75 -3.58
CA ALA A 10 0.49 -11.07 -3.44
C ALA A 10 0.74 -11.80 -2.10
N PRO A 11 0.37 -13.09 -1.99
CA PRO A 11 0.61 -13.86 -0.77
C PRO A 11 2.10 -13.89 -0.41
N GLY A 12 2.41 -13.63 0.86
CA GLY A 12 3.78 -13.60 1.37
C GLY A 12 4.53 -12.29 1.12
N PHE A 13 3.85 -11.23 0.67
CA PHE A 13 4.45 -9.90 0.59
C PHE A 13 4.99 -9.42 1.95
N ASP A 14 6.23 -8.91 1.96
CA ASP A 14 6.84 -8.31 3.14
C ASP A 14 6.42 -6.84 3.28
N PHE A 15 5.44 -6.58 4.16
CA PHE A 15 4.93 -5.24 4.42
C PHE A 15 5.96 -4.29 5.06
N SER A 16 7.09 -4.80 5.55
CA SER A 16 8.16 -3.98 6.08
C SER A 16 9.12 -3.47 5.01
N SER A 17 9.11 -4.08 3.81
CA SER A 17 10.05 -3.74 2.73
C SER A 17 9.60 -2.54 1.87
N ALA A 18 8.39 -2.01 2.07
CA ALA A 18 7.82 -0.94 1.27
C ALA A 18 6.78 -0.12 2.06
N ARG A 19 6.44 1.05 1.52
CA ARG A 19 5.31 1.88 1.96
C ARG A 19 4.15 1.76 0.96
N VAL A 20 2.98 2.27 1.34
CA VAL A 20 1.80 2.32 0.47
C VAL A 20 1.24 3.72 0.41
N ALA A 21 0.75 4.10 -0.76
CA ALA A 21 -0.05 5.30 -0.94
C ALA A 21 -1.39 4.96 -1.60
N VAL A 22 -2.42 5.72 -1.24
CA VAL A 22 -3.73 5.71 -1.87
C VAL A 22 -4.00 7.13 -2.36
N ASP A 23 -4.33 7.26 -3.65
CA ASP A 23 -4.55 8.56 -4.29
C ASP A 23 -3.44 9.58 -3.95
N CYS A 24 -2.18 9.17 -4.13
CA CYS A 24 -0.96 9.93 -3.85
C CYS A 24 -0.66 10.28 -2.38
N GLU A 25 -1.46 9.81 -1.42
CA GLU A 25 -1.24 10.04 0.02
C GLU A 25 -0.75 8.78 0.72
N TYR A 26 0.29 8.90 1.54
CA TYR A 26 0.81 7.77 2.31
C TYR A 26 -0.19 7.31 3.36
N MET A 27 -0.36 5.99 3.47
CA MET A 27 -1.29 5.38 4.42
C MET A 27 -0.65 4.22 5.20
N PRO A 28 -1.09 3.97 6.44
CA PRO A 28 -0.80 2.73 7.16
C PRO A 28 -1.36 1.51 6.43
N TRP A 29 -0.63 0.38 6.48
CA TRP A 29 -1.09 -0.89 5.88
C TRP A 29 -2.39 -1.43 6.49
N ASP A 30 -2.64 -1.12 7.75
CA ASP A 30 -3.81 -1.61 8.48
C ASP A 30 -5.03 -0.68 8.38
N ASP A 31 -4.91 0.43 7.65
CA ASP A 31 -6.04 1.34 7.43
C ASP A 31 -6.99 0.85 6.33
N VAL A 32 -8.19 1.44 6.34
CA VAL A 32 -9.26 1.14 5.40
C VAL A 32 -9.11 1.98 4.15
N VAL A 33 -9.14 1.34 2.98
CA VAL A 33 -9.27 2.03 1.70
C VAL A 33 -10.72 2.47 1.52
N GLY A 34 -10.94 3.76 1.30
CA GLY A 34 -12.28 4.29 1.01
C GLY A 34 -12.84 3.77 -0.30
N ALA A 35 -14.16 3.67 -0.41
CA ALA A 35 -14.84 3.14 -1.61
C ALA A 35 -14.65 4.01 -2.88
N LEU A 36 -14.20 5.26 -2.71
CA LEU A 36 -13.93 6.21 -3.80
C LEU A 36 -12.45 6.25 -4.20
N ALA A 37 -11.59 5.45 -3.55
CA ALA A 37 -10.17 5.40 -3.88
C ALA A 37 -9.98 4.92 -5.32
N GLN A 38 -9.14 5.61 -6.09
CA GLN A 38 -8.93 5.32 -7.50
C GLN A 38 -7.63 4.58 -7.75
N GLU A 39 -6.62 4.82 -6.93
CA GLU A 39 -5.30 4.23 -7.10
C GLU A 39 -4.71 3.74 -5.78
N ILE A 40 -3.99 2.62 -5.86
CA ILE A 40 -3.14 2.10 -4.77
C ILE A 40 -1.74 1.89 -5.37
N ALA A 41 -0.74 2.53 -4.76
CA ALA A 41 0.66 2.39 -5.16
C ALA A 41 1.49 1.75 -4.04
N ILE A 42 2.27 0.72 -4.38
CA ILE A 42 3.30 0.16 -3.50
C ILE A 42 4.60 0.88 -3.81
N ILE A 43 5.17 1.52 -2.78
CA ILE A 43 6.32 2.42 -2.91
C ILE A 43 7.52 1.74 -2.25
N PRO A 44 8.49 1.20 -3.03
CA PRO A 44 9.73 0.67 -2.46
C PRO A 44 10.55 1.80 -1.81
N PRO A 45 11.61 1.47 -1.06
CA PRO A 45 12.53 2.48 -0.54
C PRO A 45 13.03 3.37 -1.68
N VAL A 46 12.79 4.66 -1.54
CA VAL A 46 13.15 5.64 -2.57
C VAL A 46 14.64 5.95 -2.47
N SER A 47 15.28 6.12 -3.63
CA SER A 47 16.71 6.47 -3.74
C SER A 47 16.92 7.76 -4.53
N GLY A 48 15.88 8.61 -4.61
CA GLY A 48 15.92 9.88 -5.32
C GLY A 48 16.70 10.95 -4.55
N GLY A 49 17.53 11.69 -5.27
CA GLY A 49 18.24 12.90 -4.88
C GLY A 49 18.34 13.83 -6.08
#